data_AF-K2BDI2-F1
#
_entry.id   AF-K2BDI2-F1
#
_cell.length_a   1.000
_cell.length_b   1.000
_cell.length_c   1.000
_cell.angle_alpha   90.00
_cell.angle_beta   90.00
_cell.angle_gamma   90.00
#
_symmetry.space_group_name_H-M   'P 1'
#
loop_
_entity.id
_entity.type
_entity.pdbx_description
1 polymer ?
#
loop_
_entity_poly.entity_id
_entity_poly.type
_entity_poly.pdbx_seq_one_letter_code
_entity_poly.pdbx_strand_id
1 'polypeptide(L)'
;MSNTQLKQLQEENEELKKKLNLCMHWMTKEVEEEIHKIARRRVSGLTQDDKDEFLKENQEQIISKRIQNYFWDILLLNAPKETLLYLTNSEINYYNIKKNPNLDGFAVVSSYHKILDSFIEHFITSNFRKFCVKKWKTILRSNDPIEKALNSVVNKKYNLSVWRLFHLIRSIKNDEKMFEYGETFAAYLDKYTEVKDVLLSEYFYKLFSDVITSDVLGWKRHSGKISIKETEKTRKLMVWDYTDKNSILYILLESQSVVY
;
A
#
# COMPACT_ATOMS: atom_id res chain seq x y z
N MET A 1 40.17 23.23 -3.70
CA MET A 1 39.20 22.92 -2.63
C MET A 1 39.66 21.64 -1.98
N SER A 2 39.90 21.63 -0.66
CA SER A 2 40.38 20.40 0.00
C SER A 2 39.25 19.36 0.09
N ASN A 3 39.58 18.06 0.08
CA ASN A 3 38.59 17.00 0.28
C ASN A 3 37.81 17.17 1.60
N THR A 4 38.44 17.76 2.61
CA THR A 4 37.80 18.09 3.89
C THR A 4 36.76 19.19 3.75
N GLN A 5 37.04 20.26 2.98
CA GLN A 5 36.07 21.31 2.69
C GLN A 5 34.90 20.80 1.85
N LEU A 6 35.16 19.92 0.88
CA LEU A 6 34.11 19.31 0.07
C LEU A 6 33.14 18.48 0.92
N LYS A 7 33.68 17.71 1.87
CA LYS A 7 32.89 16.88 2.78
C LYS A 7 32.04 17.72 3.76
N GLN A 8 32.61 18.78 4.31
CA GLN A 8 31.89 19.72 5.17
C GLN A 8 30.72 20.38 4.42
N LEU A 9 30.95 20.83 3.18
CA LEU A 9 29.89 21.41 2.35
C LEU A 9 28.78 20.42 2.00
N GLN A 10 29.11 19.13 1.85
CA GLN A 10 28.10 18.08 1.61
C GLN A 10 27.24 17.82 2.85
N GLU A 11 27.87 17.74 4.03
CA GLU A 11 27.17 17.56 5.31
C GLU A 11 26.26 18.76 5.61
N GLU A 12 26.76 19.98 5.40
CA GLU A 12 25.99 21.22 5.57
C GLU A 12 24.82 21.31 4.59
N ASN A 13 25.00 20.91 3.32
CA ASN A 13 23.93 20.91 2.33
C ASN A 13 22.82 19.91 2.69
N GLU A 14 23.17 18.71 3.17
CA GLU A 14 22.19 17.74 3.67
C GLU A 14 21.43 18.25 4.90
N GLU A 15 22.11 18.95 5.81
CA GLU A 15 21.47 19.58 6.97
C GLU A 15 20.52 20.71 6.55
N LEU A 16 20.93 21.53 5.59
CA LEU A 16 20.11 22.61 5.05
C LEU A 16 18.87 22.10 4.32
N LYS A 17 18.97 21.00 3.55
CA LYS A 17 17.81 20.34 2.94
C LYS A 17 16.82 19.83 3.98
N LYS A 18 17.31 19.24 5.08
CA LYS A 18 16.46 18.80 6.20
C LYS A 18 15.73 19.97 6.86
N LYS A 19 16.44 21.07 7.14
CA LYS A 19 15.84 22.30 7.69
C LYS A 19 14.83 22.92 6.74
N LEU A 20 15.13 22.96 5.45
CA LEU A 20 14.22 23.48 4.43
C LEU A 20 12.93 22.65 4.36
N ASN A 21 13.04 21.32 4.38
CA ASN A 21 11.86 20.43 4.44
C ASN A 21 11.01 20.68 5.69
N LEU A 22 11.64 20.87 6.85
CA LEU A 22 10.94 21.19 8.09
C LEU A 22 10.21 22.55 7.99
N CYS A 23 10.86 23.58 7.45
CA CYS A 23 10.26 24.90 7.27
C CYS A 23 9.12 24.89 6.26
N MET A 24 9.29 24.26 5.10
CA MET A 24 8.21 24.09 4.12
C MET A 24 7.01 23.39 4.76
N HIS A 25 7.25 22.37 5.59
CA HIS A 25 6.22 21.67 6.32
C HIS A 25 5.46 22.57 7.31
N TRP A 26 6.17 23.37 8.12
CA TRP A 26 5.53 24.35 9.01
C TRP A 26 4.71 25.39 8.25
N MET A 27 5.22 25.86 7.11
CA MET A 27 4.50 26.81 6.24
C MET A 27 3.24 26.19 5.65
N THR A 28 3.29 24.94 5.19
CA THR A 28 2.11 24.22 4.70
C THR A 28 1.06 24.11 5.79
N LYS A 29 1.47 23.75 7.02
CA LYS A 29 0.57 23.66 8.17
C LYS A 29 -0.10 25.00 8.52
N GLU A 30 0.67 26.08 8.57
CA GLU A 30 0.14 27.41 8.90
C GLU A 30 -0.87 27.90 7.84
N VAL A 31 -0.53 27.70 6.55
CA VAL A 31 -1.43 28.04 5.44
C VAL A 31 -2.71 27.21 5.50
N GLU A 32 -2.62 25.91 5.82
CA GLU A 32 -3.79 25.05 5.99
C GLU A 32 -4.67 25.44 7.19
N GLU A 33 -4.07 25.84 8.31
CA GLU A 33 -4.82 26.32 9.49
C GLU A 33 -5.57 27.62 9.19
N GLU A 34 -4.94 28.54 8.45
CA GLU A 34 -5.58 29.77 7.99
C GLU A 34 -6.68 29.50 6.96
N ILE A 35 -6.46 28.59 5.99
CA ILE A 35 -7.51 28.15 5.06
C ILE A 35 -8.70 27.56 5.84
N HIS A 36 -8.46 26.72 6.85
CA HIS A 36 -9.51 26.16 7.70
C HIS A 36 -10.25 27.21 8.53
N LYS A 37 -9.56 28.24 9.03
CA LYS A 37 -10.19 29.37 9.74
C LYS A 37 -11.07 30.18 8.79
N ILE A 38 -10.59 30.45 7.57
CA ILE A 38 -11.33 31.16 6.52
C ILE A 38 -12.55 30.36 6.07
N ALA A 39 -12.39 29.05 5.86
CA ALA A 39 -13.46 28.10 5.54
C ALA A 39 -14.55 28.11 6.62
N ARG A 40 -14.18 27.95 7.90
CA ARG A 40 -15.13 27.98 9.02
C ARG A 40 -15.89 29.31 9.12
N ARG A 41 -15.22 30.44 8.86
CA ARG A 41 -15.82 31.78 8.83
C ARG A 41 -16.79 31.98 7.66
N ARG A 42 -16.55 31.34 6.51
CA ARG A 42 -17.48 31.38 5.36
C ARG A 42 -18.73 30.53 5.60
N VAL A 43 -18.58 29.36 6.23
CA VAL A 43 -19.68 28.42 6.48
C VAL A 43 -20.72 28.95 7.48
N SER A 44 -20.34 29.86 8.39
CA SER A 44 -21.28 30.43 9.37
C SER A 44 -22.38 31.31 8.76
N GLY A 45 -22.30 31.67 7.47
CA GLY A 45 -23.29 32.50 6.77
C GLY A 45 -24.00 31.85 5.58
N LEU A 46 -23.76 30.57 5.27
CA LEU A 46 -24.26 29.92 4.06
C LEU A 46 -25.58 29.14 4.28
N THR A 47 -26.36 29.01 3.19
CA THR A 47 -27.59 28.21 3.15
C THR A 47 -27.28 26.70 3.19
N GLN A 48 -28.29 25.85 3.41
CA GLN A 48 -28.08 24.41 3.59
C GLN A 48 -27.56 23.72 2.31
N ASP A 49 -28.00 24.17 1.14
CA ASP A 49 -27.54 23.65 -0.15
C ASP A 49 -26.09 24.06 -0.45
N ASP A 50 -25.72 25.32 -0.16
CA ASP A 50 -24.34 25.80 -0.26
C ASP A 50 -23.40 25.07 0.71
N LYS A 51 -23.91 24.68 1.89
CA LYS A 51 -23.16 23.86 2.86
C LYS A 51 -22.94 22.45 2.36
N ASP A 52 -23.92 21.84 1.70
CA ASP A 52 -23.80 20.49 1.14
C ASP A 52 -22.90 20.46 -0.10
N GLU A 53 -22.90 21.52 -0.91
CA GLU A 53 -21.97 21.72 -2.01
C GLU A 53 -20.55 21.98 -1.49
N PHE A 54 -20.38 22.86 -0.49
CA PHE A 54 -19.10 23.09 0.19
C PHE A 54 -18.55 21.83 0.90
N LEU A 55 -19.41 21.02 1.52
CA LEU A 55 -19.01 19.76 2.16
C LEU A 55 -18.65 18.70 1.13
N LYS A 56 -19.30 18.67 -0.04
CA LYS A 56 -18.89 17.85 -1.18
C LYS A 56 -17.55 18.29 -1.74
N GLU A 57 -17.35 19.59 -1.96
CA GLU A 57 -16.10 20.17 -2.46
C GLU A 57 -14.93 19.94 -1.49
N ASN A 58 -15.19 19.90 -0.18
CA ASN A 58 -14.16 19.62 0.83
C ASN A 58 -14.03 18.14 1.21
N GLN A 59 -14.86 17.23 0.69
CA GLN A 59 -14.84 15.83 1.11
C GLN A 59 -13.53 15.13 0.73
N GLU A 60 -13.00 15.42 -0.46
CA GLU A 60 -11.69 14.90 -0.90
C GLU A 60 -10.56 15.41 0.01
N GLN A 61 -10.62 16.68 0.41
CA GLN A 61 -9.65 17.26 1.34
C GLN A 61 -9.76 16.63 2.74
N ILE A 62 -10.98 16.41 3.25
CA ILE A 62 -11.21 15.75 4.54
C ILE A 62 -10.69 14.30 4.51
N ILE A 63 -10.96 13.56 3.43
CA ILE A 63 -10.48 12.20 3.22
C ILE A 63 -8.95 12.17 3.15
N SER A 64 -8.36 13.05 2.33
CA SER A 64 -6.91 13.15 2.18
C SER A 64 -6.23 13.48 3.49
N LYS A 65 -6.79 14.41 4.26
CA LYS A 65 -6.29 14.77 5.59
C LYS A 65 -6.40 13.63 6.60
N ARG A 66 -7.48 12.85 6.57
CA ARG A 66 -7.60 11.65 7.42
C ARG A 66 -6.55 10.61 7.07
N ILE A 67 -6.34 10.36 5.77
CA ILE A 67 -5.31 9.44 5.28
C ILE A 67 -3.92 9.90 5.73
N GLN A 68 -3.62 11.19 5.52
CA GLN A 68 -2.35 11.79 5.93
C GLN A 68 -2.16 11.73 7.44
N ASN A 69 -3.14 12.11 8.26
CA ASN A 69 -3.01 12.05 9.72
C ASN A 69 -2.75 10.63 10.23
N TYR A 70 -3.32 9.62 9.57
CA TYR A 70 -3.22 8.23 10.00
C TYR A 70 -1.92 7.55 9.54
N PHE A 71 -1.52 7.75 8.29
CA PHE A 71 -0.34 7.13 7.71
C PHE A 71 0.91 8.04 7.65
N TRP A 72 0.74 9.32 7.93
CA TRP A 72 1.70 10.42 8.00
C TRP A 72 3.07 10.17 7.37
N ASP A 73 4.12 9.98 8.18
CA ASP A 73 5.50 9.80 7.72
C ASP A 73 5.69 8.51 6.90
N ILE A 74 4.92 7.48 7.24
CA ILE A 74 5.08 6.14 6.69
C ILE A 74 4.63 6.09 5.22
N LEU A 75 3.56 6.79 4.84
CA LEU A 75 3.16 6.92 3.42
C LEU A 75 4.20 7.72 2.62
N LEU A 76 4.73 8.80 3.20
CA LEU A 76 5.69 9.68 2.52
C LEU A 76 7.02 8.97 2.24
N LEU A 77 7.52 8.21 3.22
CA LEU A 77 8.83 7.58 3.15
C LEU A 77 8.80 6.27 2.36
N ASN A 78 7.74 5.48 2.51
CA ASN A 78 7.77 4.07 2.10
C ASN A 78 6.78 3.73 0.98
N ALA A 79 5.74 4.53 0.74
CA ALA A 79 4.69 4.11 -0.19
C ALA A 79 5.11 4.20 -1.65
N PRO A 80 4.71 3.22 -2.50
CA PRO A 80 4.74 3.39 -3.94
C PRO A 80 3.99 4.65 -4.39
N LYS A 81 4.49 5.32 -5.43
CA LYS A 81 4.04 6.66 -5.89
C LYS A 81 2.53 6.84 -6.02
N GLU A 82 1.82 5.81 -6.48
CA GLU A 82 0.37 5.87 -6.75
C GLU A 82 -0.51 5.47 -5.55
N THR A 83 0.10 5.07 -4.43
CA THR A 83 -0.64 4.55 -3.26
C THR A 83 -1.62 5.59 -2.71
N LEU A 84 -1.18 6.83 -2.53
CA LEU A 84 -2.04 7.90 -2.00
C LEU A 84 -3.22 8.15 -2.92
N LEU A 85 -3.00 8.21 -4.24
CA LEU A 85 -4.05 8.40 -5.23
C LEU A 85 -5.08 7.28 -5.17
N TYR A 86 -4.64 6.02 -5.18
CA TYR A 86 -5.56 4.88 -5.08
C TYR A 86 -6.30 4.84 -3.74
N LEU A 87 -5.65 5.26 -2.66
CA LEU A 87 -6.25 5.28 -1.34
C LEU A 87 -7.34 6.36 -1.25
N THR A 88 -7.06 7.58 -1.71
CA THR A 88 -8.05 8.67 -1.79
C THR A 88 -9.23 8.26 -2.69
N ASN A 89 -8.96 7.69 -3.87
CA ASN A 89 -10.00 7.22 -4.78
C ASN A 89 -10.87 6.12 -4.14
N SER A 90 -10.27 5.18 -3.41
CA SER A 90 -10.99 4.12 -2.69
C SER A 90 -11.96 4.72 -1.67
N GLU A 91 -11.50 5.70 -0.90
CA GLU A 91 -12.27 6.34 0.16
C GLU A 91 -13.40 7.23 -0.37
N ILE A 92 -13.18 7.95 -1.47
CA ILE A 92 -14.23 8.71 -2.16
C ILE A 92 -15.32 7.75 -2.66
N ASN A 93 -14.93 6.64 -3.29
CA ASN A 93 -15.88 5.63 -3.77
C ASN A 93 -16.66 4.98 -2.63
N TYR A 94 -15.99 4.68 -1.51
CA TYR A 94 -16.64 4.13 -0.32
C TYR A 94 -17.68 5.09 0.26
N TYR A 95 -17.35 6.38 0.33
CA TYR A 95 -18.30 7.42 0.75
C TYR A 95 -19.54 7.48 -0.17
N ASN A 96 -19.34 7.38 -1.49
CA ASN A 96 -20.43 7.39 -2.46
C ASN A 96 -21.35 6.16 -2.32
N ILE A 97 -20.77 4.96 -2.10
CA ILE A 97 -21.56 3.72 -1.88
C ILE A 97 -22.35 3.80 -0.57
N LYS A 98 -21.80 4.44 0.49
CA LYS A 98 -22.55 4.66 1.74
C LYS A 98 -23.79 5.53 1.54
N LYS A 99 -23.74 6.50 0.63
CA LYS A 99 -24.89 7.34 0.26
C LYS A 99 -25.87 6.64 -0.68
N ASN A 100 -25.37 5.74 -1.52
CA ASN A 100 -26.19 4.99 -2.48
C ASN A 100 -25.88 3.48 -2.39
N PRO A 101 -26.60 2.74 -1.53
CA PRO A 101 -26.37 1.31 -1.31
C PRO A 101 -26.60 0.41 -2.54
N ASN A 102 -27.17 0.95 -3.62
CA ASN A 102 -27.35 0.20 -4.88
C ASN A 102 -26.04 0.11 -5.70
N LEU A 103 -25.06 0.97 -5.40
CA LEU A 103 -23.76 0.93 -6.03
C LEU A 103 -22.95 -0.29 -5.60
N ASP A 104 -22.20 -0.83 -6.55
CA ASP A 104 -21.33 -1.97 -6.34
C ASP A 104 -19.97 -1.58 -5.71
N GLY A 105 -19.42 -2.47 -4.88
CA GLY A 105 -18.14 -2.29 -4.19
C GLY A 105 -16.88 -2.33 -5.06
N PHE A 106 -16.99 -2.68 -6.34
CA PHE A 106 -15.87 -2.91 -7.25
C PHE A 106 -14.85 -1.77 -7.28
N ALA A 107 -15.27 -0.50 -7.34
CA ALA A 107 -14.36 0.62 -7.45
C ALA A 107 -13.45 0.78 -6.22
N VAL A 108 -14.00 0.53 -5.03
CA VAL A 108 -13.26 0.52 -3.75
C VAL A 108 -12.27 -0.64 -3.74
N VAL A 109 -12.75 -1.85 -4.00
CA VAL A 109 -11.93 -3.07 -3.92
C VAL A 109 -10.82 -3.08 -4.98
N SER A 110 -11.10 -2.60 -6.19
CA SER A 110 -10.10 -2.50 -7.26
C SER A 110 -8.97 -1.53 -6.89
N SER A 111 -9.28 -0.44 -6.20
CA SER A 111 -8.28 0.52 -5.74
C SER A 111 -7.36 -0.10 -4.68
N TYR A 112 -7.93 -0.84 -3.70
CA TYR A 112 -7.11 -1.59 -2.74
C TYR A 112 -6.28 -2.69 -3.38
N HIS A 113 -6.80 -3.38 -4.40
CA HIS A 113 -6.00 -4.36 -5.14
C HIS A 113 -4.81 -3.71 -5.85
N LYS A 114 -5.01 -2.54 -6.48
CA LYS A 114 -3.93 -1.81 -7.15
C LYS A 114 -2.84 -1.37 -6.17
N ILE A 115 -3.23 -0.95 -4.97
CA ILE A 115 -2.29 -0.70 -3.88
C ILE A 115 -1.49 -1.99 -3.62
N LEU A 116 -2.13 -3.12 -3.33
CA LEU A 116 -1.43 -4.38 -3.06
C LEU A 116 -0.50 -4.81 -4.20
N ASP A 117 -0.95 -4.77 -5.45
CA ASP A 117 -0.12 -5.09 -6.61
C ASP A 117 1.15 -4.22 -6.65
N SER A 118 0.99 -2.92 -6.38
CA SER A 118 2.11 -1.98 -6.38
C SER A 118 3.10 -2.31 -5.26
N PHE A 119 2.61 -2.62 -4.06
CA PHE A 119 3.45 -3.02 -2.94
C PHE A 119 4.20 -4.32 -3.23
N ILE A 120 3.50 -5.34 -3.73
CA ILE A 120 4.09 -6.63 -4.07
C ILE A 120 5.16 -6.45 -5.16
N GLU A 121 4.94 -5.57 -6.13
CA GLU A 121 5.94 -5.29 -7.15
C GLU A 121 7.19 -4.61 -6.57
N HIS A 122 6.99 -3.50 -5.84
CA HIS A 122 8.09 -2.66 -5.35
C HIS A 122 8.91 -3.34 -4.25
N PHE A 123 8.24 -4.00 -3.30
CA PHE A 123 8.91 -4.51 -2.09
C PHE A 123 9.39 -5.95 -2.23
N ILE A 124 8.68 -6.77 -3.01
CA ILE A 124 8.94 -8.20 -3.09
C ILE A 124 9.49 -8.56 -4.48
N THR A 125 8.70 -8.30 -5.50
CA THR A 125 8.90 -8.89 -6.83
C THR A 125 10.15 -8.34 -7.49
N SER A 126 10.38 -7.03 -7.45
CA SER A 126 11.57 -6.40 -8.07
C SER A 126 12.88 -6.95 -7.49
N ASN A 127 12.96 -7.09 -6.15
CA ASN A 127 14.14 -7.62 -5.48
C ASN A 127 14.29 -9.13 -5.68
N PHE A 128 13.19 -9.88 -5.69
CA PHE A 128 13.17 -11.29 -6.02
C PHE A 128 13.71 -11.56 -7.44
N ARG A 129 13.30 -10.76 -8.44
CA ARG A 129 13.85 -10.87 -9.81
C ARG A 129 15.36 -10.72 -9.83
N LYS A 130 15.89 -9.68 -9.17
CA LYS A 130 17.34 -9.44 -9.06
C LYS A 130 18.05 -10.61 -8.36
N PHE A 131 17.44 -11.16 -7.32
CA PHE A 131 17.96 -12.31 -6.59
C PHE A 131 18.07 -13.56 -7.49
N CYS A 132 17.02 -13.89 -8.24
CA CYS A 132 17.01 -15.02 -9.18
C CYS A 132 18.08 -14.88 -10.27
N VAL A 133 18.22 -13.71 -10.87
CA VAL A 133 19.26 -13.44 -11.89
C VAL A 133 20.66 -13.64 -11.29
N LYS A 134 20.93 -13.08 -10.11
CA LYS A 134 22.24 -13.23 -9.44
C LYS A 134 22.56 -14.68 -9.08
N LYS A 135 21.54 -15.51 -8.85
CA LYS A 135 21.67 -16.94 -8.52
C LYS A 135 21.56 -17.86 -9.74
N TRP A 136 21.48 -17.32 -10.95
CA TRP A 136 21.30 -18.09 -12.20
C TRP A 136 20.05 -18.97 -12.20
N LYS A 137 19.00 -18.56 -11.47
CA LYS A 137 17.70 -19.24 -11.38
C LYS A 137 16.72 -18.65 -12.40
N THR A 138 16.97 -18.92 -13.69
CA THR A 138 16.21 -18.33 -14.82
C THR A 138 15.55 -19.36 -15.73
N ILE A 139 15.74 -20.65 -15.48
CA ILE A 139 15.25 -21.74 -16.34
C ILE A 139 14.06 -22.41 -15.68
N LEU A 140 12.96 -22.58 -16.43
CA LEU A 140 11.82 -23.38 -15.99
C LEU A 140 12.12 -24.87 -16.21
N ARG A 141 12.06 -25.67 -15.14
CA ARG A 141 12.32 -27.12 -15.19
C ARG A 141 11.12 -27.99 -14.82
N SER A 142 10.08 -27.38 -14.28
CA SER A 142 8.88 -28.05 -13.75
C SER A 142 7.63 -27.57 -14.49
N ASN A 143 6.69 -28.49 -14.72
CA ASN A 143 5.41 -28.19 -15.35
C ASN A 143 4.33 -27.87 -14.30
N ASP A 144 4.63 -26.95 -13.39
CA ASP A 144 3.73 -26.53 -12.31
C ASP A 144 3.18 -25.10 -12.55
N PRO A 145 1.90 -24.81 -12.23
CA PRO A 145 1.32 -23.48 -12.46
C PRO A 145 2.02 -22.33 -11.72
N ILE A 146 2.48 -22.54 -10.49
CA ILE A 146 3.19 -21.53 -9.70
C ILE A 146 4.60 -21.33 -10.27
N GLU A 147 5.26 -22.42 -10.67
CA GLU A 147 6.58 -22.35 -11.29
C GLU A 147 6.56 -21.60 -12.63
N LYS A 148 5.57 -21.86 -13.48
CA LYS A 148 5.35 -21.10 -14.72
C LYS A 148 5.08 -19.62 -14.44
N ALA A 149 4.32 -19.35 -13.39
CA ALA A 149 4.04 -17.98 -12.98
C ALA A 149 5.30 -17.27 -12.50
N LEU A 150 6.09 -17.88 -11.61
CA LEU A 150 7.35 -17.32 -11.12
C LEU A 150 8.39 -17.17 -12.23
N ASN A 151 8.45 -18.11 -13.17
CA ASN A 151 9.27 -17.96 -14.37
C ASN A 151 8.86 -16.72 -15.18
N SER A 152 7.56 -16.49 -15.35
CA SER A 152 7.05 -15.29 -16.03
C SER A 152 7.34 -14.01 -15.24
N VAL A 153 7.26 -14.07 -13.92
CA VAL A 153 7.65 -12.97 -13.03
C VAL A 153 9.13 -12.62 -13.21
N VAL A 154 10.01 -13.63 -13.22
CA VAL A 154 11.47 -13.44 -13.31
C VAL A 154 11.89 -13.00 -14.71
N ASN A 155 11.43 -13.71 -15.75
CA ASN A 155 11.96 -13.54 -17.11
C ASN A 155 11.13 -12.61 -17.99
N LYS A 156 9.82 -12.48 -17.76
CA LYS A 156 8.92 -11.62 -18.54
C LYS A 156 8.52 -10.34 -17.81
N LYS A 157 9.07 -10.11 -16.61
CA LYS A 157 8.78 -8.95 -15.74
C LYS A 157 7.30 -8.79 -15.40
N TYR A 158 6.55 -9.90 -15.33
CA TYR A 158 5.16 -9.87 -14.86
C TYR A 158 5.12 -9.64 -13.34
N ASN A 159 4.09 -8.94 -12.86
CA ASN A 159 3.89 -8.77 -11.43
C ASN A 159 3.50 -10.11 -10.80
N LEU A 160 4.02 -10.38 -9.60
CA LEU A 160 3.53 -11.50 -8.78
C LEU A 160 2.15 -11.11 -8.26
N SER A 161 1.12 -11.87 -8.62
CA SER A 161 -0.24 -11.55 -8.18
C SER A 161 -0.42 -11.81 -6.69
N VAL A 162 -1.33 -11.06 -6.06
CA VAL A 162 -1.68 -11.18 -4.64
C VAL A 162 -1.96 -12.64 -4.23
N TRP A 163 -2.73 -13.37 -5.04
CA TRP A 163 -3.04 -14.78 -4.81
C TRP A 163 -1.83 -15.71 -4.85
N ARG A 164 -0.90 -15.48 -5.79
CA ARG A 164 0.30 -16.31 -5.91
C ARG A 164 1.26 -16.04 -4.74
N LEU A 165 1.37 -14.79 -4.32
CA LEU A 165 2.11 -14.44 -3.11
C LEU A 165 1.53 -15.15 -1.88
N PHE A 166 0.21 -15.11 -1.69
CA PHE A 166 -0.45 -15.82 -0.59
C PHE A 166 -0.15 -17.32 -0.60
N HIS A 167 -0.23 -17.96 -1.78
CA HIS A 167 0.09 -19.39 -1.89
C HIS A 167 1.55 -19.67 -1.51
N LEU A 168 2.51 -18.85 -1.96
CA LEU A 168 3.92 -19.03 -1.62
C LEU A 168 4.16 -18.88 -0.12
N ILE A 169 3.57 -17.85 0.50
CA ILE A 169 3.64 -17.62 1.94
C ILE A 169 3.08 -18.81 2.71
N ARG A 170 1.89 -19.32 2.32
CA ARG A 170 1.27 -20.49 2.93
C ARG A 170 2.16 -21.72 2.81
N SER A 171 2.69 -22.00 1.63
CA SER A 171 3.56 -23.15 1.40
C SER A 171 4.83 -23.10 2.24
N ILE A 172 5.46 -21.92 2.36
CA ILE A 172 6.62 -21.72 3.24
C ILE A 172 6.25 -21.92 4.71
N LYS A 173 5.13 -21.33 5.15
CA LYS A 173 4.68 -21.41 6.55
C LYS A 173 4.36 -22.85 6.98
N ASN A 174 3.85 -23.66 6.06
CA ASN A 174 3.46 -25.04 6.30
C ASN A 174 4.55 -26.07 5.98
N ASP A 175 5.76 -25.63 5.61
CA ASP A 175 6.86 -26.50 5.14
C ASP A 175 6.43 -27.43 3.99
N GLU A 176 5.59 -26.91 3.08
CA GLU A 176 5.13 -27.63 1.90
C GLU A 176 6.27 -27.77 0.90
N LYS A 177 6.37 -28.95 0.26
CA LYS A 177 7.35 -29.17 -0.80
C LYS A 177 7.08 -28.23 -1.98
N MET A 178 8.06 -27.42 -2.32
CA MET A 178 8.04 -26.51 -3.47
C MET A 178 9.02 -26.98 -4.56
N PHE A 179 8.84 -26.47 -5.77
CA PHE A 179 9.78 -26.66 -6.87
C PHE A 179 10.82 -25.53 -6.87
N GLU A 180 11.74 -25.56 -7.85
CA GLU A 180 12.94 -24.73 -7.87
C GLU A 180 12.69 -23.22 -7.72
N TYR A 181 11.68 -22.63 -8.39
CA TYR A 181 11.38 -21.21 -8.20
C TYR A 181 10.77 -20.93 -6.84
N GLY A 182 9.89 -21.80 -6.34
CA GLY A 182 9.33 -21.70 -4.99
C GLY A 182 10.41 -21.79 -3.89
N GLU A 183 11.32 -22.76 -4.00
CA GLU A 183 12.49 -22.88 -3.12
C GLU A 183 13.40 -21.64 -3.21
N THR A 184 13.59 -21.11 -4.42
CA THR A 184 14.36 -19.87 -4.63
C THR A 184 13.66 -18.67 -3.98
N PHE A 185 12.33 -18.63 -3.98
CA PHE A 185 11.54 -17.60 -3.30
C PHE A 185 11.66 -17.72 -1.78
N ALA A 186 11.64 -18.93 -1.22
CA ALA A 186 11.93 -19.15 0.20
C ALA A 186 13.34 -18.68 0.58
N ALA A 187 14.36 -19.07 -0.20
CA ALA A 187 15.73 -18.62 0.01
C ALA A 187 15.91 -17.10 -0.16
N TYR A 188 15.09 -16.46 -0.99
CA TYR A 188 15.00 -15.01 -1.07
C TYR A 188 14.49 -14.42 0.25
N LEU A 189 13.38 -14.92 0.80
CA LEU A 189 12.86 -14.46 2.09
C LEU A 189 13.86 -14.69 3.23
N ASP A 190 14.57 -15.82 3.24
CA ASP A 190 15.61 -16.07 4.24
C ASP A 190 16.75 -15.04 4.21
N LYS A 191 17.05 -14.48 3.03
CA LYS A 191 18.03 -13.41 2.89
C LYS A 191 17.49 -12.04 3.32
N TYR A 192 16.21 -11.77 3.09
CA TYR A 192 15.56 -10.50 3.39
C TYR A 192 14.61 -10.68 4.58
N THR A 193 15.22 -10.84 5.76
CA THR A 193 14.53 -11.24 6.99
C THR A 193 13.42 -10.26 7.38
N GLU A 194 13.57 -8.96 7.16
CA GLU A 194 12.50 -7.99 7.47
C GLU A 194 11.22 -8.27 6.67
N VAL A 195 11.36 -8.60 5.38
CA VAL A 195 10.23 -8.96 4.51
C VAL A 195 9.64 -10.30 4.95
N LYS A 196 10.49 -11.27 5.30
CA LYS A 196 10.07 -12.58 5.80
C LYS A 196 9.26 -12.45 7.08
N ASP A 197 9.77 -11.72 8.06
CA ASP A 197 9.16 -11.57 9.38
C ASP A 197 7.77 -10.96 9.27
N VAL A 198 7.60 -9.96 8.41
CA VAL A 198 6.28 -9.35 8.16
C VAL A 198 5.34 -10.34 7.46
N LEU A 199 5.76 -10.92 6.33
CA LEU A 199 4.90 -11.79 5.52
C LEU A 199 4.51 -13.09 6.24
N LEU A 200 5.39 -13.63 7.08
CA LEU A 200 5.18 -14.89 7.81
C LEU A 200 4.64 -14.68 9.22
N SER A 201 4.56 -13.44 9.72
CA SER A 201 3.95 -13.15 11.02
C SER A 201 2.53 -13.70 11.09
N GLU A 202 2.16 -14.31 12.22
CA GLU A 202 0.81 -14.87 12.43
C GLU A 202 -0.27 -13.81 12.17
N TYR A 203 0.01 -12.58 12.58
CA TYR A 203 -0.93 -11.49 12.49
C TYR A 203 -1.19 -11.04 11.05
N PHE A 204 -0.13 -10.75 10.29
CA PHE A 204 -0.26 -10.41 8.87
C PHE A 204 -0.87 -11.55 8.08
N TYR A 205 -0.40 -12.79 8.31
CA TYR A 205 -0.91 -13.96 7.61
C TYR A 205 -2.42 -14.14 7.81
N LYS A 206 -2.92 -13.94 9.03
CA LYS A 206 -4.35 -13.98 9.32
C LYS A 206 -5.13 -12.93 8.54
N LEU A 207 -4.71 -11.66 8.61
CA LEU A 207 -5.37 -10.57 7.88
C LEU A 207 -5.37 -10.83 6.36
N PHE A 208 -4.22 -11.26 5.84
CA PHE A 208 -4.04 -11.52 4.42
C PHE A 208 -4.89 -12.71 3.97
N SER A 209 -4.93 -13.79 4.76
CA SER A 209 -5.82 -14.93 4.56
C SER A 209 -7.30 -14.51 4.56
N ASP A 210 -7.73 -13.68 5.49
CA ASP A 210 -9.12 -13.20 5.59
C ASP A 210 -9.53 -12.40 4.34
N VAL A 211 -8.63 -11.58 3.80
CA VAL A 211 -8.88 -10.85 2.54
C VAL A 211 -8.94 -11.80 1.35
N ILE A 212 -7.98 -12.72 1.23
CA ILE A 212 -7.90 -13.66 0.11
C ILE A 212 -9.11 -14.60 0.08
N THR A 213 -9.44 -15.20 1.21
CA THR A 213 -10.58 -16.15 1.34
C THR A 213 -11.94 -15.50 1.16
N SER A 214 -12.05 -14.17 1.32
CA SER A 214 -13.29 -13.44 1.01
C SER A 214 -13.61 -13.40 -0.49
N ASP A 215 -12.61 -13.70 -1.33
CA ASP A 215 -12.66 -13.74 -2.80
C ASP A 215 -12.99 -12.38 -3.46
N VAL A 216 -13.07 -11.30 -2.68
CA VAL A 216 -13.31 -9.93 -3.16
C VAL A 216 -12.18 -9.44 -4.07
N LEU A 217 -10.94 -9.83 -3.81
CA LEU A 217 -9.77 -9.53 -4.64
C LEU A 217 -9.56 -10.55 -5.76
N GLY A 218 -10.33 -11.64 -5.77
CA GLY A 218 -10.25 -12.73 -6.73
C GLY A 218 -11.38 -12.68 -7.75
N TRP A 219 -12.18 -13.74 -7.79
CA TRP A 219 -13.20 -13.95 -8.80
C TRP A 219 -14.30 -12.87 -8.74
N LYS A 220 -14.72 -12.45 -7.55
CA LYS A 220 -15.81 -11.47 -7.40
C LYS A 220 -15.51 -10.13 -8.05
N ARG A 221 -14.25 -9.71 -8.10
CA ARG A 221 -13.86 -8.49 -8.82
C ARG A 221 -14.04 -8.63 -10.34
N HIS A 222 -13.88 -9.82 -10.90
CA HIS A 222 -13.90 -10.02 -12.34
C HIS A 222 -15.30 -10.22 -12.92
N SER A 223 -16.21 -10.81 -12.16
CA SER A 223 -17.51 -11.26 -12.67
C SER A 223 -18.62 -11.29 -11.60
N GLY A 224 -18.31 -10.92 -10.36
CA GLY A 224 -19.26 -10.91 -9.25
C GLY A 224 -19.75 -9.50 -8.90
N LYS A 225 -20.82 -9.46 -8.10
CA LYS A 225 -21.26 -8.25 -7.39
C LYS A 225 -20.60 -8.24 -6.01
N ILE A 226 -20.00 -7.13 -5.62
CA ILE A 226 -19.38 -6.89 -4.32
C ILE A 226 -20.36 -6.06 -3.47
N SER A 227 -20.91 -6.68 -2.43
CA SER A 227 -21.85 -6.01 -1.54
C SER A 227 -21.17 -4.93 -0.68
N ILE A 228 -21.98 -4.03 -0.11
CA ILE A 228 -21.50 -3.02 0.84
C ILE A 228 -20.86 -3.67 2.08
N LYS A 229 -21.40 -4.79 2.56
CA LYS A 229 -20.85 -5.54 3.72
C LYS A 229 -19.46 -6.11 3.41
N GLU A 230 -19.27 -6.65 2.21
CA GLU A 230 -17.96 -7.15 1.76
C GLU A 230 -16.98 -6.00 1.57
N THR A 231 -17.45 -4.86 1.06
CA THR A 231 -16.65 -3.64 0.91
C THR A 231 -16.18 -3.11 2.27
N GLU A 232 -17.09 -3.02 3.25
CA GLU A 232 -16.79 -2.64 4.64
C GLU A 232 -15.76 -3.57 5.27
N LYS A 233 -15.96 -4.90 5.14
CA LYS A 233 -15.02 -5.89 5.66
C LYS A 233 -13.63 -5.73 5.02
N THR A 234 -13.59 -5.56 3.69
CA THR A 234 -12.33 -5.38 2.95
C THR A 234 -11.62 -4.11 3.37
N ARG A 235 -12.34 -2.98 3.44
CA ARG A 235 -11.82 -1.71 3.94
C ARG A 235 -11.25 -1.84 5.34
N LYS A 236 -11.97 -2.51 6.25
CA LYS A 236 -11.49 -2.74 7.61
C LYS A 236 -10.20 -3.56 7.64
N LEU A 237 -10.08 -4.62 6.83
CA LEU A 237 -8.84 -5.40 6.75
C LEU A 237 -7.67 -4.60 6.14
N MET A 238 -7.96 -3.75 5.16
CA MET A 238 -6.96 -2.97 4.44
C MET A 238 -6.43 -1.78 5.23
N VAL A 239 -7.29 -1.03 5.93
CA VAL A 239 -6.95 0.24 6.59
C VAL A 239 -7.53 0.42 8.00
N TRP A 240 -8.29 -0.56 8.50
CA TRP A 240 -8.96 -0.54 9.82
C TRP A 240 -9.70 0.75 10.13
N ASP A 241 -10.42 1.25 9.13
CA ASP A 241 -11.18 2.49 9.21
C ASP A 241 -10.35 3.73 9.63
N TYR A 242 -9.01 3.66 9.52
CA TYR A 242 -8.05 4.67 9.98
C TYR A 242 -8.07 4.86 11.50
N THR A 243 -8.36 3.79 12.25
CA THR A 243 -8.47 3.84 13.73
C THR A 243 -7.47 2.96 14.46
N ASP A 244 -6.93 1.93 13.82
CA ASP A 244 -5.96 1.02 14.42
C ASP A 244 -4.93 0.57 13.38
N LYS A 245 -3.64 0.65 13.75
CA LYS A 245 -2.46 0.29 12.96
C LYS A 245 -2.44 -1.20 12.54
N ASN A 246 -3.34 -1.99 13.10
CA ASN A 246 -3.64 -3.38 12.82
C ASN A 246 -4.31 -3.63 11.44
N SER A 247 -3.73 -3.10 10.37
CA SER A 247 -4.26 -3.26 9.00
C SER A 247 -3.17 -3.68 8.02
N ILE A 248 -3.56 -4.35 6.93
CA ILE A 248 -2.61 -4.86 5.93
C ILE A 248 -1.72 -3.73 5.39
N LEU A 249 -2.32 -2.58 5.03
CA LEU A 249 -1.57 -1.49 4.44
C LEU A 249 -0.59 -0.86 5.44
N TYR A 250 -1.00 -0.71 6.70
CA TYR A 250 -0.14 -0.14 7.73
C TYR A 250 1.06 -1.04 8.02
N ILE A 251 0.82 -2.34 8.22
CA ILE A 251 1.88 -3.33 8.46
C ILE A 251 2.87 -3.36 7.29
N LEU A 252 2.38 -3.36 6.04
CA LEU A 252 3.25 -3.37 4.86
C LEU A 252 4.08 -2.10 4.76
N LEU A 253 3.51 -0.93 5.06
CA LEU A 253 4.26 0.32 5.00
C LEU A 253 5.26 0.46 6.15
N GLU A 254 4.91 0.01 7.36
CA GLU A 254 5.79 0.04 8.53
C GLU A 254 6.96 -0.93 8.37
N SER A 255 6.77 -2.06 7.67
CA SER A 255 7.84 -3.04 7.40
C SER A 255 9.07 -2.47 6.69
N GLN A 256 8.92 -1.35 5.99
CA GLN A 256 10.01 -0.69 5.27
C GLN A 256 10.83 0.27 6.16
N SER A 257 10.34 0.59 7.36
CA SER A 257 10.97 1.59 8.25
C SER A 257 12.28 1.14 8.92
N VAL A 258 12.83 -0.03 8.54
CA VAL A 258 14.12 -0.55 9.05
C VAL A 258 15.30 -0.20 8.14
N VAL A 259 15.10 0.51 7.02
CA VAL A 259 16.22 0.99 6.18
C VAL A 259 16.67 2.37 6.64
N TYR A 260 17.45 2.42 7.72
CA TYR A 260 18.34 3.54 8.06
C TYR A 260 19.78 3.22 7.67
#